data_AF-A0AAJ0GS36-F1
#
_entry.id   AF-A0AAJ0GS36-F1
#
_cell.length_a   1.000
_cell.length_b   1.000
_cell.length_c   1.000
_cell.angle_alpha   90.00
_cell.angle_beta   90.00
_cell.angle_gamma   90.00
#
_symmetry.space_group_name_H-M   'P 1'
#
loop_
_entity.id
_entity.type
_entity.pdbx_description
1 polymer ?
#
loop_
_entity_poly.entity_id
_entity_poly.type
_entity_poly.pdbx_seq_one_letter_code
_entity_poly.pdbx_strand_id
1 'polypeptide(L)'
;MALLLQKRGDQVELTEEVVKAAAGNWLGGKEVMALLLEKRGDQVEITEEVVKAVAGNWQNGKDVMALLLEKRGDQVEITEEVVKAAAENWQNGREVMALLLEKRGDQVEITEEVVKAAAGNWLGGKDMMALLLEKRGDQVEITEEAVASVRENKSTKGFVDKSRTTGSCGQVSWALGTINALVLLLLVGFQGVLKT
;
A
#
# COMPACT_ATOMS: atom_id res chain seq x y z
N MET A 1 26.12 4.51 5.06
CA MET A 1 26.09 3.11 4.61
C MET A 1 27.31 2.71 3.77
N ALA A 2 27.62 3.42 2.66
CA ALA A 2 28.69 3.04 1.73
C ALA A 2 30.07 2.81 2.39
N LEU A 3 30.52 3.71 3.28
CA LEU A 3 31.81 3.60 3.97
C LEU A 3 31.88 2.42 4.96
N LEU A 4 30.74 2.01 5.54
CA LEU A 4 30.69 0.88 6.49
C LEU A 4 30.74 -0.45 5.75
N LEU A 5 29.98 -0.58 4.65
CA LEU A 5 30.00 -1.76 3.80
C LEU A 5 31.35 -1.97 3.11
N GLN A 6 32.08 -0.88 2.81
CA GLN A 6 33.42 -0.95 2.20
C GLN A 6 34.53 -1.28 3.21
N LYS A 7 34.44 -0.80 4.46
CA LYS A 7 35.51 -1.00 5.47
C LYS A 7 35.33 -2.23 6.36
N ARG A 8 34.10 -2.70 6.54
CA ARG A 8 33.77 -3.84 7.43
C ARG A 8 32.84 -4.83 6.74
N GLY A 9 32.95 -4.94 5.42
CA GLY A 9 31.96 -5.63 4.62
C GLY A 9 31.76 -7.09 5.04
N ASP A 10 32.88 -7.78 5.27
CA ASP A 10 32.90 -9.18 5.64
C ASP A 10 32.57 -9.43 7.12
N GLN A 11 32.42 -8.37 7.93
CA GLN A 11 32.09 -8.43 9.36
C GLN A 11 30.62 -8.12 9.65
N VAL A 12 29.87 -7.61 8.68
CA VAL A 12 28.44 -7.33 8.82
C VAL A 12 27.69 -8.48 8.18
N GLU A 13 27.21 -9.39 9.02
CA GLU A 13 26.24 -10.41 8.60
C GLU A 13 24.99 -9.70 8.07
N LEU A 14 24.66 -9.98 6.82
CA LEU A 14 23.42 -9.50 6.20
C LEU A 14 22.29 -10.40 6.67
N THR A 15 21.57 -9.94 7.69
CA THR A 15 20.34 -10.59 8.14
C THR A 15 19.14 -10.00 7.42
N GLU A 16 18.04 -10.76 7.38
CA GLU A 16 16.75 -10.29 6.86
C GLU A 16 16.34 -8.95 7.49
N GLU A 17 16.56 -8.77 8.79
CA GLU A 17 16.24 -7.52 9.51
C GLU A 17 17.01 -6.31 8.97
N VAL A 18 18.27 -6.49 8.54
CA VAL A 18 19.06 -5.41 7.93
C VAL A 18 18.50 -5.03 6.57
N VAL A 19 18.10 -6.04 5.77
CA VAL A 19 17.49 -5.84 4.46
C VAL A 19 16.11 -5.18 4.60
N LYS A 20 15.29 -5.64 5.55
CA LYS A 20 13.99 -5.06 5.89
C LYS A 20 14.11 -3.62 6.36
N ALA A 21 15.10 -3.31 7.21
CA ALA A 21 15.37 -1.94 7.65
C ALA A 21 15.80 -1.04 6.48
N ALA A 22 16.57 -1.55 5.52
CA ALA A 22 16.92 -0.82 4.31
C ALA A 22 15.70 -0.56 3.42
N ALA A 23 14.85 -1.58 3.22
CA ALA A 23 13.59 -1.50 2.48
C ALA A 23 12.60 -0.49 3.10
N GLY A 24 12.48 -0.50 4.43
CA GLY A 24 11.65 0.43 5.19
C GLY A 24 12.28 1.81 5.41
N ASN A 25 13.49 2.07 4.91
CA ASN A 25 14.16 3.33 5.15
C ASN A 25 13.49 4.49 4.40
N TRP A 26 12.93 5.42 5.18
CA TRP A 26 12.33 6.66 4.71
C TRP A 26 13.33 7.65 4.10
N LEU A 27 14.59 7.64 4.53
CA LEU A 27 15.62 8.59 4.12
C LEU A 27 16.66 7.89 3.26
N GLY A 28 16.43 7.88 1.95
CA GLY A 28 17.32 7.28 0.96
C GLY A 28 17.27 5.76 0.93
N GLY A 29 16.09 5.16 1.15
CA GLY A 29 15.91 3.71 1.09
C GLY A 29 16.29 3.12 -0.26
N LYS A 30 16.04 3.85 -1.36
CA LYS A 30 16.46 3.47 -2.71
C LYS A 30 17.98 3.33 -2.82
N GLU A 31 18.72 4.33 -2.37
CA GLU A 31 20.19 4.36 -2.45
C GLU A 31 20.80 3.28 -1.55
N VAL A 32 20.24 3.09 -0.35
CA VAL A 32 20.69 2.04 0.57
C VAL A 32 20.44 0.65 -0.04
N MET A 33 19.24 0.41 -0.57
CA MET A 33 18.90 -0.89 -1.18
C MET A 33 19.71 -1.15 -2.45
N ALA A 34 19.94 -0.12 -3.28
CA ALA A 34 20.79 -0.19 -4.46
C ALA A 34 22.23 -0.60 -4.08
N LEU A 35 22.80 0.05 -3.05
CA LEU A 35 24.15 -0.26 -2.57
C LEU A 35 24.25 -1.67 -1.98
N LEU A 36 23.24 -2.13 -1.26
CA LEU A 36 23.20 -3.49 -0.74
C LEU A 36 23.18 -4.51 -1.89
N LEU A 37 22.31 -4.33 -2.87
CA LEU A 37 22.22 -5.23 -4.02
C LEU A 37 23.50 -5.21 -4.88
N GLU A 38 24.17 -4.06 -5.03
CA GLU A 38 25.42 -3.95 -5.79
C GLU A 38 26.62 -4.57 -5.05
N LYS A 39 26.75 -4.36 -3.74
CA LYS A 39 27.93 -4.78 -2.98
C LYS A 39 27.82 -6.19 -2.39
N ARG A 40 26.60 -6.69 -2.21
CA ARG A 40 26.34 -7.96 -1.53
C ARG A 40 25.63 -8.97 -2.41
N GLY A 41 25.16 -8.56 -3.60
CA GLY A 41 24.68 -9.47 -4.63
C GLY A 41 23.74 -10.50 -4.02
N ASP A 42 24.03 -11.79 -4.24
CA ASP A 42 23.21 -12.93 -3.82
C ASP A 42 23.08 -13.12 -2.29
N GLN A 43 23.88 -12.43 -1.48
CA GLN A 43 23.73 -12.43 -0.01
C GLN A 43 22.51 -11.61 0.45
N VAL A 44 21.93 -10.82 -0.45
CA VAL A 44 20.67 -10.10 -0.18
C VAL A 44 19.51 -11.00 -0.61
N GLU A 45 18.89 -11.64 0.37
CA GLU A 45 17.65 -12.38 0.19
C GLU A 45 16.46 -11.42 0.17
N ILE A 46 15.62 -11.53 -0.86
CA ILE A 46 14.37 -10.78 -0.98
C ILE A 46 13.25 -11.70 -0.48
N THR A 47 12.91 -11.58 0.80
CA THR A 47 11.82 -12.31 1.44
C THR A 47 10.50 -11.55 1.29
N GLU A 48 9.38 -12.24 1.54
CA GLU A 48 8.06 -11.61 1.60
C GLU A 48 8.03 -10.41 2.56
N GLU A 49 8.65 -10.52 3.73
CA GLU A 49 8.69 -9.45 4.73
C GLU A 49 9.48 -8.22 4.26
N VAL A 50 10.52 -8.42 3.45
CA VAL A 50 11.24 -7.31 2.79
C VAL A 50 10.33 -6.64 1.77
N VAL A 51 9.66 -7.40 0.92
CA VAL A 51 8.76 -6.87 -0.12
C VAL A 51 7.57 -6.14 0.51
N LYS A 52 7.01 -6.69 1.60
CA LYS A 52 5.94 -6.08 2.40
C LYS A 52 6.41 -4.76 3.03
N ALA A 53 7.63 -4.71 3.57
CA ALA A 53 8.21 -3.48 4.10
C ALA A 53 8.40 -2.41 3.02
N VAL A 54 8.77 -2.80 1.79
CA VAL A 54 8.81 -1.89 0.64
C VAL A 54 7.42 -1.38 0.28
N ALA A 55 6.43 -2.27 0.20
CA ALA A 55 5.06 -1.90 -0.16
C ALA A 55 4.43 -0.94 0.87
N GLY A 56 4.71 -1.14 2.15
CA GLY A 56 4.31 -0.26 3.25
C GLY A 56 5.14 1.03 3.39
N ASN A 57 6.21 1.22 2.59
CA ASN A 57 7.05 2.41 2.70
C ASN A 57 6.37 3.63 2.06
N TRP A 58 5.86 4.51 2.92
CA TRP A 58 5.18 5.76 2.58
C TRP A 58 5.98 6.79 1.76
N GLN A 59 7.33 6.73 1.76
CA GLN A 59 8.16 7.75 1.12
C GLN A 59 8.84 7.22 -0.16
N ASN A 60 9.53 6.08 -0.06
CA ASN A 60 10.33 5.53 -1.16
C ASN A 60 9.80 4.20 -1.69
N GLY A 61 8.60 3.76 -1.27
CA GLY A 61 8.06 2.43 -1.59
C GLY A 61 8.04 2.14 -3.08
N LYS A 62 7.54 3.06 -3.92
CA LYS A 62 7.54 2.89 -5.38
C LYS A 62 8.95 2.74 -5.96
N ASP A 63 9.87 3.61 -5.57
CA ASP A 63 11.24 3.62 -6.10
C ASP A 63 12.01 2.36 -5.73
N VAL A 64 11.86 1.90 -4.49
CA VAL A 64 12.50 0.68 -4.01
C VAL A 64 11.85 -0.54 -4.65
N MET A 65 10.51 -0.58 -4.79
CA MET A 65 9.80 -1.67 -5.48
C MET A 65 10.22 -1.78 -6.95
N ALA A 66 10.31 -0.64 -7.66
CA ALA A 66 10.79 -0.59 -9.02
C ALA A 66 12.21 -1.18 -9.15
N LEU A 67 13.10 -0.80 -8.22
CA LEU A 67 14.47 -1.29 -8.20
C LEU A 67 14.55 -2.80 -7.92
N LEU A 68 13.71 -3.31 -7.02
CA LEU A 68 13.61 -4.76 -6.75
C LEU A 68 13.10 -5.53 -7.95
N LEU A 69 12.05 -5.06 -8.62
CA LEU A 69 11.54 -5.72 -9.83
C LEU A 69 12.55 -5.69 -10.99
N GLU A 70 13.32 -4.60 -11.14
CA GLU A 70 14.34 -4.48 -12.18
C GLU A 70 15.54 -5.40 -11.95
N LYS A 71 16.06 -5.44 -10.71
CA LYS A 71 17.31 -6.16 -10.40
C LYS A 71 17.08 -7.60 -9.95
N ARG A 72 15.92 -7.89 -9.36
CA ARG A 72 15.60 -9.14 -8.66
C ARG A 72 14.17 -9.61 -8.91
N GLY A 73 13.61 -9.29 -10.08
CA GLY A 73 12.22 -9.61 -10.43
C GLY A 73 11.82 -11.05 -10.10
N ASP A 74 12.66 -12.03 -10.43
CA ASP A 74 12.38 -13.46 -10.19
C ASP A 74 12.32 -13.85 -8.69
N GLN A 75 12.90 -13.04 -7.81
CA GLN A 75 12.89 -13.24 -6.35
C GLN A 75 11.77 -12.47 -5.66
N VAL A 76 11.14 -11.50 -6.33
CA VAL A 76 10.04 -10.73 -5.76
C VAL A 76 8.76 -11.55 -5.89
N GLU A 77 8.26 -12.05 -4.77
CA GLU A 77 6.95 -12.69 -4.68
C GLU A 77 5.89 -11.66 -4.28
N ILE A 78 4.78 -11.61 -5.03
CA ILE A 78 3.65 -10.73 -4.72
C ILE A 78 2.57 -11.57 -4.04
N THR A 79 2.55 -11.51 -2.72
CA THR A 79 1.56 -12.19 -1.88
C THR A 79 0.40 -11.25 -1.55
N GLU A 80 -0.71 -11.80 -1.04
CA GLU A 80 -1.84 -11.01 -0.55
C GLU A 80 -1.40 -9.98 0.50
N GLU A 81 -0.48 -10.33 1.41
CA GLU A 81 0.03 -9.44 2.45
C GLU A 81 0.83 -8.25 1.88
N VAL A 82 1.56 -8.46 0.79
CA VAL A 82 2.25 -7.37 0.06
C VAL A 82 1.23 -6.43 -0.59
N VAL A 83 0.21 -6.99 -1.24
CA VAL A 83 -0.85 -6.23 -1.90
C VAL A 83 -1.66 -5.44 -0.86
N LYS A 84 -1.99 -6.06 0.27
CA LYS A 84 -2.66 -5.41 1.41
C LYS A 84 -1.82 -4.28 1.99
N ALA A 85 -0.51 -4.49 2.21
CA ALA A 85 0.38 -3.43 2.68
C ALA A 85 0.45 -2.23 1.71
N ALA A 86 0.44 -2.48 0.40
CA ALA A 86 0.32 -1.41 -0.59
C ALA A 86 -1.05 -0.70 -0.52
N ALA A 87 -2.14 -1.44 -0.32
CA ALA A 87 -3.49 -0.87 -0.19
C ALA A 87 -3.66 0.03 1.05
N GLU A 88 -3.05 -0.36 2.18
CA GLU A 88 -3.05 0.40 3.44
C GLU A 88 -2.13 1.64 3.40
N ASN A 89 -1.15 1.67 2.50
CA ASN A 89 -0.18 2.76 2.40
C ASN A 89 -0.84 4.01 1.78
N TRP A 90 -1.21 4.94 2.65
CA TRP A 90 -1.95 6.16 2.33
C TRP A 90 -1.18 7.21 1.52
N GLN A 91 0.14 7.09 1.40
CA GLN A 91 0.97 8.11 0.72
C GLN A 91 1.55 7.61 -0.60
N ASN A 92 2.21 6.45 -0.60
CA ASN A 92 2.85 5.88 -1.80
C ASN A 92 2.15 4.61 -2.30
N GLY A 93 1.16 4.13 -1.56
CA GLY A 93 0.55 2.82 -1.81
C GLY A 93 -0.12 2.75 -3.17
N ARG A 94 -0.73 3.84 -3.63
CA ARG A 94 -1.35 3.91 -4.96
C ARG A 94 -0.32 3.70 -6.06
N GLU A 95 0.82 4.37 -5.97
CA GLU A 95 1.88 4.25 -6.96
C GLU A 95 2.55 2.88 -6.93
N VAL A 96 2.71 2.30 -5.73
CA VAL A 96 3.18 0.92 -5.56
C VAL A 96 2.18 -0.05 -6.21
N MET A 97 0.89 0.07 -5.88
CA MET A 97 -0.17 -0.78 -6.44
C MET A 97 -0.25 -0.67 -7.97
N ALA A 98 -0.15 0.55 -8.51
CA ALA A 98 -0.11 0.79 -9.95
C ALA A 98 1.04 0.03 -10.62
N LEU A 99 2.23 0.10 -10.02
CA LEU A 99 3.43 -0.55 -10.52
C LEU A 99 3.34 -2.08 -10.42
N LEU A 100 2.77 -2.61 -9.33
CA LEU A 100 2.51 -4.04 -9.18
C LEU A 100 1.52 -4.55 -10.23
N LEU A 101 0.42 -3.85 -10.47
CA LEU A 101 -0.56 -4.21 -11.50
C LEU A 101 0.02 -4.13 -12.93
N GLU A 102 0.90 -3.16 -13.20
CA GLU A 102 1.55 -3.01 -14.51
C GLU A 102 2.58 -4.13 -14.78
N LYS A 103 3.43 -4.44 -13.80
CA LYS A 103 4.56 -5.36 -13.99
C LYS A 103 4.26 -6.81 -13.63
N ARG A 104 3.35 -7.03 -12.70
CA ARG A 104 3.06 -8.34 -12.07
C ARG A 104 1.56 -8.56 -11.90
N GLY A 105 0.75 -7.97 -12.78
CA GLY A 105 -0.71 -7.99 -12.67
C GLY A 105 -1.32 -9.38 -12.55
N ASP A 106 -0.70 -10.42 -13.13
CA ASP A 106 -1.19 -11.81 -13.05
C ASP A 106 -0.99 -12.44 -11.68
N GLN A 107 -0.14 -11.86 -10.84
CA GLN A 107 0.11 -12.30 -9.46
C GLN A 107 -0.60 -11.44 -8.42
N VAL A 108 -1.19 -10.32 -8.83
CA VAL A 108 -1.94 -9.45 -7.93
C VAL A 108 -3.35 -9.98 -7.81
N GLU A 109 -3.62 -10.67 -6.71
CA GLU A 109 -4.97 -11.09 -6.34
C GLU A 109 -5.66 -10.00 -5.52
N ILE A 110 -6.84 -9.56 -5.99
CA ILE A 110 -7.66 -8.59 -5.28
C ILE A 110 -8.67 -9.34 -4.42
N THR A 111 -8.30 -9.60 -3.16
CA THR A 111 -9.16 -10.25 -2.18
C THR A 111 -10.05 -9.23 -1.46
N GLU A 112 -11.04 -9.72 -0.71
CA GLU A 112 -11.88 -8.88 0.12
C GLU A 112 -11.07 -8.07 1.14
N GLU A 113 -10.01 -8.66 1.70
CA GLU A 113 -9.13 -7.99 2.68
C GLU A 113 -8.36 -6.82 2.04
N VAL A 114 -7.91 -6.97 0.79
CA VAL A 114 -7.29 -5.89 0.01
C VAL A 114 -8.30 -4.77 -0.25
N VAL A 115 -9.54 -5.11 -0.60
CA VAL A 115 -10.61 -4.11 -0.82
C VAL A 115 -10.95 -3.38 0.48
N LYS A 116 -11.04 -4.09 1.61
CA LYS A 116 -11.24 -3.51 2.94
C LYS A 116 -10.10 -2.56 3.33
N ALA A 117 -8.86 -2.96 3.11
CA ALA A 117 -7.68 -2.13 3.34
C ALA A 117 -7.70 -0.85 2.49
N ALA A 118 -7.96 -0.97 1.18
CA ALA A 118 -8.07 0.16 0.27
C ALA A 118 -9.22 1.10 0.66
N ALA A 119 -10.40 0.58 0.96
CA ALA A 119 -11.57 1.38 1.36
C ALA A 119 -11.37 2.07 2.72
N GLY A 120 -10.69 1.40 3.66
CA GLY A 120 -10.38 1.91 4.99
C GLY A 120 -9.28 2.98 5.01
N ASN A 121 -8.53 3.13 3.93
CA ASN A 121 -7.46 4.12 3.80
C ASN A 121 -8.05 5.54 3.71
N TRP A 122 -7.87 6.35 4.76
CA TRP A 122 -8.46 7.68 4.84
C TRP A 122 -8.01 8.56 3.68
N LEU A 123 -6.70 8.76 3.55
CA LEU A 123 -6.14 9.82 2.71
C LEU A 123 -6.05 9.40 1.23
N GLY A 124 -5.82 8.12 0.97
CA GLY A 124 -5.63 7.59 -0.40
C GLY A 124 -6.67 6.57 -0.86
N GLY A 125 -7.63 6.18 -0.02
CA GLY A 125 -8.52 5.06 -0.31
C GLY A 125 -9.42 5.25 -1.53
N LYS A 126 -9.90 6.47 -1.78
CA LYS A 126 -10.66 6.79 -2.99
C LYS A 126 -9.85 6.51 -4.26
N ASP A 127 -8.61 7.01 -4.32
CA ASP A 127 -7.77 6.89 -5.50
C ASP A 127 -7.25 5.45 -5.67
N MET A 128 -7.05 4.73 -4.57
CA MET A 128 -6.76 3.29 -4.57
C MET A 128 -7.94 2.49 -5.13
N MET A 129 -9.15 2.70 -4.61
CA MET A 129 -10.36 2.00 -5.08
C MET A 129 -10.66 2.31 -6.55
N ALA A 130 -10.47 3.56 -6.98
CA ALA A 130 -10.61 3.92 -8.39
C ALA A 130 -9.62 3.15 -9.28
N LEU A 131 -8.36 3.03 -8.84
CA LEU A 131 -7.34 2.28 -9.56
C LEU A 131 -7.64 0.78 -9.64
N LEU A 132 -8.10 0.17 -8.54
CA LEU A 132 -8.50 -1.24 -8.53
C LEU A 132 -9.67 -1.51 -9.48
N LEU A 133 -10.69 -0.64 -9.49
CA LEU A 133 -11.83 -0.79 -10.38
C LEU A 133 -11.48 -0.55 -11.86
N GLU A 134 -10.58 0.38 -12.14
CA GLU A 134 -10.12 0.64 -13.51
C GLU A 134 -9.35 -0.56 -14.10
N LYS A 135 -8.52 -1.22 -13.29
CA LYS A 135 -7.61 -2.29 -13.76
C LYS A 135 -8.14 -3.71 -13.57
N ARG A 136 -9.05 -3.92 -12.61
CA ARG A 136 -9.53 -5.23 -12.14
C ARG A 136 -11.00 -5.18 -11.71
N GLY A 137 -11.83 -4.31 -12.30
CA GLY A 137 -13.23 -4.13 -11.88
C GLY A 137 -14.11 -5.37 -11.97
N ASP A 138 -13.69 -6.38 -12.72
CA ASP A 138 -14.28 -7.72 -12.81
C ASP A 138 -13.93 -8.64 -11.63
N GLN A 139 -12.77 -8.43 -11.00
CA GLN A 139 -12.30 -9.19 -9.82
C GLN A 139 -12.66 -8.52 -8.49
N VAL A 140 -12.95 -7.22 -8.50
CA VAL A 140 -13.32 -6.47 -7.29
C VAL A 140 -14.77 -6.76 -6.91
N GLU A 141 -14.97 -7.55 -5.85
CA GLU A 141 -16.28 -7.71 -5.22
C GLU A 141 -16.43 -6.70 -4.07
N ILE A 142 -17.32 -5.71 -4.24
CA ILE A 142 -17.64 -4.78 -3.16
C ILE A 142 -18.67 -5.44 -2.24
N THR A 143 -18.22 -5.92 -1.08
CA THR A 143 -19.10 -6.48 -0.04
C THR A 143 -19.69 -5.38 0.86
N GLU A 144 -20.83 -5.66 1.49
CA GLU A 144 -21.42 -4.74 2.49
C GLU A 144 -20.46 -4.50 3.66
N GLU A 145 -19.63 -5.48 4.00
CA GLU A 145 -18.60 -5.34 5.03
C GLU A 145 -17.48 -4.36 4.63
N ALA A 146 -17.05 -4.38 3.36
CA ALA A 146 -16.11 -3.39 2.84
C ALA A 146 -16.69 -1.97 2.85
N VAL A 147 -18.02 -1.83 2.71
CA VAL A 147 -18.72 -0.54 2.89
C VAL A 147 -18.82 -0.17 4.38
N ALA A 148 -18.99 -1.16 5.27
CA ALA A 148 -19.08 -0.95 6.71
C ALA A 148 -17.74 -0.51 7.33
N SER A 149 -16.61 -1.02 6.85
CA SER A 149 -15.27 -0.64 7.35
C SER A 149 -14.98 0.86 7.19
N VAL A 150 -15.48 1.49 6.12
CA VAL A 150 -15.43 2.95 5.92
C VAL A 150 -16.22 3.70 7.00
N ARG A 151 -17.35 3.13 7.44
CA ARG A 151 -18.21 3.73 8.47
C ARG A 151 -17.61 3.61 9.88
N GLU A 152 -16.89 2.54 10.16
CA GLU A 152 -16.36 2.22 11.50
C GLU A 152 -14.98 2.79 11.83
N ASN A 153 -14.30 3.42 10.86
CA ASN A 153 -12.97 3.99 11.07
C ASN A 153 -12.97 4.94 12.30
N LYS A 154 -12.20 4.64 13.36
CA LYS A 154 -12.28 5.28 14.69
C LYS A 154 -12.17 6.81 14.66
N SER A 155 -11.57 7.35 13.61
CA SER A 155 -11.44 8.78 13.35
C SER A 155 -12.72 9.46 12.85
N THR A 156 -13.61 8.74 12.16
CA THR A 156 -14.99 9.19 11.91
C THR A 156 -15.82 9.07 13.19
N LYS A 157 -15.56 8.07 14.03
CA LYS A 157 -16.26 7.83 15.32
C LYS A 157 -16.04 8.96 16.34
N GLY A 158 -14.80 9.42 16.52
CA GLY A 158 -14.49 10.61 17.35
C GLY A 158 -15.06 11.92 16.80
N PHE A 159 -15.38 11.97 15.51
CA PHE A 159 -15.98 13.12 14.83
C PHE A 159 -17.53 13.09 14.90
N VAL A 160 -18.13 11.89 14.80
CA VAL A 160 -19.58 11.65 14.96
C VAL A 160 -20.03 11.95 16.40
N ASP A 161 -19.29 11.53 17.43
CA ASP A 161 -19.64 11.83 18.82
C ASP A 161 -19.50 13.32 19.19
N LYS A 162 -18.54 14.03 18.58
CA LYS A 162 -18.34 15.49 18.80
C LYS A 162 -19.36 16.37 18.06
N SER A 163 -19.95 15.85 16.98
CA SER A 163 -21.01 16.52 16.21
C SER A 163 -22.40 16.51 16.90
N ARG A 164 -22.66 15.54 17.79
CA ARG A 164 -23.88 15.54 18.63
C ARG A 164 -23.87 16.58 19.74
N THR A 165 -22.71 17.11 20.09
CA THR A 165 -22.51 17.97 21.27
C THR A 165 -22.23 19.43 20.94
N THR A 166 -21.91 19.78 19.69
CA THR A 166 -21.62 21.18 19.29
C THR A 166 -22.40 21.58 18.04
N GLY A 167 -23.61 22.13 18.25
CA GLY A 167 -24.28 22.92 17.22
C GLY A 167 -23.48 24.21 16.99
N SER A 168 -23.13 24.52 15.74
CA SER A 168 -22.37 25.70 15.29
C SER A 168 -20.85 25.69 15.50
N CYS A 169 -20.10 25.22 14.49
CA CYS A 169 -19.05 25.98 13.77
C CYS A 169 -18.22 25.05 12.86
N GLY A 170 -18.08 25.39 11.56
CA GLY A 170 -17.04 24.83 10.68
C GLY A 170 -17.53 23.93 9.54
N GLN A 171 -17.99 24.54 8.45
CA GLN A 171 -18.47 23.90 7.23
C GLN A 171 -17.42 23.13 6.39
N VAL A 172 -16.27 22.71 6.92
CA VAL A 172 -15.15 22.23 6.07
C VAL A 172 -14.66 20.79 6.32
N SER A 173 -15.15 20.09 7.34
CA SER A 173 -14.57 18.78 7.74
C SER A 173 -15.51 17.57 7.56
N TRP A 174 -16.82 17.79 7.40
CA TRP A 174 -17.82 16.73 7.15
C TRP A 174 -17.69 16.09 5.75
N ALA A 175 -16.99 16.73 4.81
CA ALA A 175 -16.93 16.30 3.43
C ALA A 175 -16.04 15.05 3.21
N LEU A 176 -14.88 14.93 3.86
CA LEU A 176 -13.88 13.92 3.44
C LEU A 176 -14.25 12.48 3.81
N GLY A 177 -14.74 12.22 5.01
CA GLY A 177 -15.20 10.88 5.42
C GLY A 177 -16.51 10.47 4.75
N THR A 178 -17.39 11.43 4.44
CA THR A 178 -18.61 11.17 3.67
C THR A 178 -18.30 10.92 2.20
N ILE A 179 -17.26 11.54 1.63
CA ILE A 179 -16.83 11.32 0.24
C ILE A 179 -16.41 9.86 0.01
N ASN A 180 -15.58 9.24 0.87
CA ASN A 180 -15.17 7.85 0.63
C ASN A 180 -16.36 6.88 0.70
N ALA A 181 -17.26 7.06 1.67
CA ALA A 181 -18.47 6.25 1.79
C ALA A 181 -19.48 6.50 0.64
N LEU A 182 -19.67 7.76 0.22
CA LEU A 182 -20.50 8.09 -0.94
C LEU A 182 -19.91 7.56 -2.24
N VAL A 183 -18.59 7.63 -2.41
CA VAL A 183 -17.90 7.10 -3.58
C VAL A 183 -18.08 5.59 -3.63
N LEU A 184 -17.86 4.85 -2.53
CA LEU A 184 -18.14 3.41 -2.52
C LEU A 184 -19.61 3.11 -2.82
N LEU A 185 -20.57 3.85 -2.25
CA LEU A 185 -22.00 3.66 -2.53
C LEU A 185 -22.37 3.96 -4.00
N LEU A 186 -21.77 4.99 -4.61
CA LEU A 186 -21.93 5.30 -6.02
C LEU A 186 -21.30 4.21 -6.90
N LEU A 187 -20.16 3.66 -6.51
CA LEU A 187 -19.48 2.57 -7.22
C LEU A 187 -20.24 1.23 -7.11
N VAL A 188 -20.84 0.94 -5.95
CA VAL A 188 -21.75 -0.21 -5.77
C VAL A 188 -22.97 -0.07 -6.68
N GLY A 189 -23.57 1.13 -6.75
CA GLY A 189 -24.66 1.42 -7.70
C GLY A 189 -24.24 1.21 -9.15
N PHE A 190 -22.99 1.57 -9.50
CA PHE A 190 -22.43 1.38 -10.85
C PHE A 190 -22.18 -0.09 -11.20
N GLN A 191 -21.66 -0.90 -10.26
CA GLN A 191 -21.51 -2.35 -10.46
C GLN A 191 -22.86 -3.07 -10.56
N GLY A 192 -23.87 -2.64 -9.79
CA GLY A 192 -25.23 -3.17 -9.88
C GLY A 192 -25.86 -2.97 -11.27
N VAL A 193 -25.53 -1.86 -11.95
CA VAL A 193 -25.96 -1.56 -13.32
C VAL A 193 -25.18 -2.35 -14.38
N LEU A 194 -23.91 -2.68 -14.14
CA LEU A 194 -23.10 -3.47 -15.07
C LEU A 194 -23.42 -4.97 -15.06
N LYS A 195 -24.02 -5.50 -13.98
CA LYS A 195 -24.38 -6.92 -13.83
C LYS A 195 -25.82 -7.25 -14.26
N THR A 196 -26.63 -6.27 -14.66
CA THR A 196 -28.01 -6.42 -15.19
C THR A 196 -28.07 -6.26 -16.69
#